data_AF-A0A9P7TB49-F1
#
_entry.id   AF-A0A9P7TB49-F1
#
_cell.length_a   1.000
_cell.length_b   1.000
_cell.length_c   1.000
_cell.angle_alpha   90.00
_cell.angle_beta   90.00
_cell.angle_gamma   90.00
#
_symmetry.space_group_name_H-M   'P 1'
#
loop_
_entity.id
_entity.type
_entity.pdbx_description
1 polymer ?
#
loop_
_entity_poly.entity_id
_entity_poly.type
_entity_poly.pdbx_seq_one_letter_code
_entity_poly.pdbx_strand_id
1 'polypeptide(L)'
;MSVTRAVQESAKPDPSRLSSSTNQDDGKEDVVPSLTFHVLTDDVEKQDAMRLVTDSIAQQRQVASFSVIVHPVCLAGLVAGCASIYSLHAKRDLGTALIMICGLAIAYLAAVRLLTAQYIRLAEGLKWKQWITRPDGNEDYVLAARFGDEIIATLVLRIVASDAPAASSRSTKKTRSSSSAKGGSGIIRAWTTRYKYRGKGIGGDMLRLAVLTTRSKCGQDARVSFDPAHANSARPLPELFNRSFIKREDRALLTLGNAIAACDRGDSSFQTK
;
A
#
# COMPACT_ATOMS: atom_id res chain seq x y z
N MET A 1 79.00 -21.26 -6.02
CA MET A 1 79.61 -20.09 -5.36
C MET A 1 79.67 -18.95 -6.37
N SER A 2 79.37 -17.71 -5.96
CA SER A 2 79.62 -16.44 -6.70
C SER A 2 78.89 -16.29 -8.06
N VAL A 3 77.96 -15.36 -8.32
CA VAL A 3 78.05 -13.87 -8.25
C VAL A 3 79.23 -13.38 -9.10
N THR A 4 79.06 -12.62 -10.20
CA THR A 4 78.60 -11.21 -10.32
C THR A 4 78.19 -10.96 -11.80
N ARG A 5 77.06 -10.31 -12.17
CA ARG A 5 76.90 -8.86 -12.49
C ARG A 5 78.19 -8.13 -12.98
N ALA A 6 78.22 -7.19 -13.92
CA ALA A 6 77.36 -6.67 -14.99
C ALA A 6 78.28 -5.78 -15.90
N VAL A 7 77.91 -4.97 -16.91
CA VAL A 7 76.67 -4.39 -17.47
C VAL A 7 76.89 -4.21 -19.00
N GLN A 8 75.85 -4.19 -19.84
CA GLN A 8 75.86 -3.38 -21.07
C GLN A 8 74.46 -2.80 -21.32
N GLU A 9 74.42 -1.54 -21.73
CA GLU A 9 73.25 -0.67 -21.86
C GLU A 9 72.69 -0.66 -23.30
N SER A 10 71.37 -0.53 -23.47
CA SER A 10 70.71 0.51 -24.31
C SER A 10 69.28 0.17 -24.77
N ALA A 11 68.50 1.24 -24.99
CA ALA A 11 67.28 1.37 -25.80
C ALA A 11 65.94 0.75 -25.33
N LYS A 12 64.90 1.60 -25.42
CA LYS A 12 63.46 1.40 -25.11
C LYS A 12 62.68 2.42 -25.98
N PRO A 13 61.42 2.20 -26.41
CA PRO A 13 60.68 0.96 -26.66
C PRO A 13 60.06 0.88 -28.08
N ASP A 14 59.52 -0.27 -28.45
CA ASP A 14 58.37 -0.35 -29.38
C ASP A 14 57.14 -0.85 -28.60
N PRO A 15 55.95 -0.21 -28.71
CA PRO A 15 54.79 -0.56 -27.91
C PRO A 15 53.91 -1.61 -28.62
N SER A 16 54.34 -2.87 -28.61
CA SER A 16 53.48 -3.99 -29.01
C SER A 16 53.88 -5.30 -28.32
N ARG A 17 52.87 -5.97 -27.75
CA ARG A 17 52.95 -7.23 -26.98
C ARG A 17 53.59 -7.09 -25.58
N LEU A 18 52.72 -6.90 -24.58
CA LEU A 18 52.73 -7.84 -23.47
C LEU A 18 51.30 -8.29 -23.17
N SER A 19 51.06 -9.58 -23.37
CA SER A 19 49.87 -10.27 -22.88
C SER A 19 49.90 -10.31 -21.35
N SER A 20 48.86 -9.76 -20.71
CA SER A 20 48.63 -9.94 -19.27
C SER A 20 47.21 -10.43 -19.04
N SER A 21 47.12 -11.70 -18.64
CA SER A 21 45.98 -12.32 -17.95
C SER A 21 44.60 -12.21 -18.60
N THR A 22 44.16 -13.33 -19.19
CA THR A 22 42.74 -13.66 -19.34
C THR A 22 42.07 -13.69 -17.96
N ASN A 23 41.61 -12.54 -17.48
CA ASN A 23 40.49 -12.53 -16.54
C ASN A 23 39.24 -12.72 -17.40
N GLN A 24 38.63 -13.90 -17.28
CA GLN A 24 37.21 -14.04 -17.57
C GLN A 24 36.49 -13.19 -16.51
N ASP A 25 36.23 -11.94 -16.85
CA ASP A 25 35.25 -11.14 -16.15
C ASP A 25 33.90 -11.74 -16.50
N ASP A 26 33.42 -12.62 -15.62
CA ASP A 26 32.06 -13.13 -15.60
C ASP A 26 31.17 -11.92 -15.38
N GLY A 27 30.80 -11.28 -16.50
CA GLY A 27 30.04 -10.04 -16.60
C GLY A 27 28.65 -10.23 -16.04
N LYS A 28 28.57 -10.31 -14.72
CA LYS A 28 27.36 -10.28 -13.94
C LYS A 28 26.83 -8.86 -14.03
N GLU A 29 26.15 -8.59 -15.14
CA GLU A 29 25.31 -7.42 -15.27
C GLU A 29 24.47 -7.33 -14.00
N ASP A 30 24.72 -6.30 -13.19
CA ASP A 30 23.79 -5.90 -12.14
C ASP A 30 22.54 -5.38 -12.87
N VAL A 31 21.69 -6.32 -13.27
CA VAL A 31 20.37 -6.06 -13.86
C VAL A 31 19.55 -5.42 -12.75
N VAL A 32 19.69 -4.10 -12.64
CA VAL A 32 18.89 -3.26 -11.73
C VAL A 32 17.44 -3.57 -12.06
N PRO A 33 16.66 -4.16 -11.13
CA PRO A 33 15.34 -4.66 -11.48
C PRO A 33 14.46 -3.50 -11.90
N SER A 34 14.03 -3.50 -13.17
CA SER A 34 13.23 -2.41 -13.70
C SER A 34 11.86 -2.38 -13.01
N LEU A 35 11.43 -1.18 -12.62
CA LEU A 35 10.09 -0.95 -12.10
C LEU A 35 9.13 -0.79 -13.28
N THR A 36 8.25 -1.77 -13.48
CA THR A 36 7.29 -1.78 -14.59
C THR A 36 5.85 -1.69 -14.08
N PHE A 37 4.98 -1.10 -14.90
CA PHE A 37 3.61 -0.75 -14.54
C PHE A 37 2.65 -1.27 -15.62
N HIS A 38 1.83 -2.26 -15.28
CA HIS A 38 1.00 -2.97 -16.26
C HIS A 38 -0.41 -3.26 -15.74
N VAL A 39 -1.34 -3.50 -16.68
CA VAL A 39 -2.68 -4.02 -16.41
C VAL A 39 -2.60 -5.54 -16.40
N LEU A 40 -3.01 -6.18 -15.31
CA LEU A 40 -2.97 -7.64 -15.20
C LEU A 40 -4.14 -8.26 -15.96
N THR A 41 -3.82 -9.09 -16.95
CA THR A 41 -4.80 -9.90 -17.69
C THR A 41 -4.85 -11.35 -17.21
N ASP A 42 -3.74 -11.88 -16.71
CA ASP A 42 -3.64 -13.26 -16.23
C ASP A 42 -4.22 -13.45 -14.81
N ASP A 43 -4.89 -14.58 -14.59
CA ASP A 43 -5.57 -14.87 -13.33
C ASP A 43 -4.62 -15.24 -12.18
N VAL A 44 -3.43 -15.80 -12.47
CA VAL A 44 -2.42 -16.08 -11.44
C VAL A 44 -1.85 -14.78 -10.90
N GLU A 45 -1.48 -13.85 -11.78
CA GLU A 45 -0.99 -12.53 -11.37
C GLU A 45 -2.09 -11.71 -10.65
N LYS A 46 -3.36 -11.77 -11.12
CA LYS A 46 -4.49 -11.17 -10.39
C LYS A 46 -4.60 -11.76 -8.96
N GLN A 47 -4.40 -13.06 -8.78
CA GLN A 47 -4.45 -13.70 -7.47
C GLN A 47 -3.34 -13.19 -6.53
N ASP A 48 -2.10 -13.06 -7.01
CA ASP A 48 -0.99 -12.55 -6.19
C ASP A 48 -1.10 -11.05 -5.89
N ALA A 49 -1.65 -10.25 -6.82
CA ALA A 49 -2.04 -8.88 -6.55
C ALA A 49 -3.10 -8.81 -5.43
N MET A 50 -4.16 -9.63 -5.50
CA MET A 50 -5.18 -9.68 -4.45
C MET A 50 -4.65 -10.20 -3.10
N ARG A 51 -3.66 -11.09 -3.12
CA ARG A 51 -2.94 -11.51 -1.91
C ARG A 51 -2.23 -10.34 -1.25
N LEU A 52 -1.62 -9.44 -2.03
CA LEU A 52 -1.00 -8.21 -1.53
C LEU A 52 -2.03 -7.21 -0.96
N VAL A 53 -3.23 -7.10 -1.56
CA VAL A 53 -4.35 -6.32 -0.98
C VAL A 53 -4.77 -6.93 0.36
N THR A 54 -4.93 -8.25 0.43
CA THR A 54 -5.38 -8.97 1.63
C THR A 54 -4.36 -8.84 2.77
N ASP A 55 -3.06 -8.94 2.47
CA ASP A 55 -1.99 -8.71 3.44
C ASP A 55 -1.97 -7.27 3.97
N SER A 56 -2.25 -6.27 3.10
CA SER A 56 -2.39 -4.87 3.54
C SER A 56 -3.49 -4.70 4.59
N ILE A 57 -4.62 -5.40 4.44
CA ILE A 57 -5.74 -5.35 5.39
C ILE A 57 -5.36 -6.07 6.70
N ALA A 58 -4.61 -7.18 6.63
CA ALA A 58 -4.04 -7.82 7.81
C ALA A 58 -3.07 -6.89 8.56
N GLN A 59 -2.23 -6.14 7.85
CA GLN A 59 -1.37 -5.11 8.45
C GLN A 59 -2.16 -3.97 9.11
N GLN A 60 -3.31 -3.57 8.54
CA GLN A 60 -4.17 -2.54 9.16
C GLN A 60 -4.67 -2.96 10.54
N ARG A 61 -5.02 -4.24 10.75
CA ARG A 61 -5.39 -4.77 12.07
C ARG A 61 -4.28 -4.59 13.11
N GLN A 62 -3.02 -4.79 12.73
CA GLN A 62 -1.88 -4.58 13.64
C GLN A 62 -1.73 -3.10 14.03
N VAL A 63 -1.88 -2.18 13.06
CA VAL A 63 -1.87 -0.73 13.35
C VAL A 63 -3.07 -0.32 14.20
N ALA A 64 -4.27 -0.84 13.92
CA ALA A 64 -5.47 -0.57 14.71
C ALA A 64 -5.28 -1.02 16.17
N SER A 65 -4.72 -2.22 16.38
CA SER A 65 -4.39 -2.75 17.71
C SER A 65 -3.45 -1.82 18.47
N PHE A 66 -2.36 -1.36 17.84
CA PHE A 66 -1.43 -0.41 18.45
C PHE A 66 -2.10 0.95 18.75
N SER A 67 -2.93 1.44 17.83
CA SER A 67 -3.66 2.71 17.99
C SER A 67 -4.69 2.68 19.13
N VAL A 68 -5.23 1.52 19.48
CA VAL A 68 -6.07 1.33 20.68
C VAL A 68 -5.20 1.25 21.94
N ILE A 69 -4.13 0.43 21.94
CA ILE A 69 -3.24 0.22 23.10
C ILE A 69 -2.64 1.54 23.61
N VAL A 70 -2.21 2.41 22.69
CA VAL A 70 -1.51 3.67 22.99
C VAL A 70 -2.48 4.86 23.15
N HIS A 71 -3.80 4.63 23.04
CA HIS A 71 -4.77 5.71 23.16
C HIS A 71 -4.79 6.29 24.60
N PRO A 72 -4.71 7.62 24.79
CA PRO A 72 -4.50 8.22 26.11
C PRO A 72 -5.64 7.91 27.09
N VAL A 73 -6.88 7.78 26.61
CA VAL A 73 -8.05 7.38 27.44
C VAL A 73 -7.89 5.94 27.96
N CYS A 74 -7.38 5.04 27.13
CA CYS A 74 -7.19 3.62 27.48
C CYS A 74 -6.02 3.45 28.47
N LEU A 75 -4.93 4.19 28.26
CA LEU A 75 -3.81 4.27 29.21
C LEU A 75 -4.22 4.91 30.54
N ALA A 76 -5.01 5.99 30.53
CA ALA A 76 -5.52 6.62 31.74
C ALA A 76 -6.42 5.66 32.55
N GLY A 77 -7.29 4.90 31.88
CA GLY A 77 -8.10 3.85 32.52
C GLY A 77 -7.25 2.74 33.15
N LEU A 78 -6.20 2.28 32.45
CA LEU A 78 -5.27 1.28 32.98
C LEU A 78 -4.50 1.82 34.20
N VAL A 79 -3.96 3.03 34.13
CA VAL A 79 -3.24 3.68 35.24
C VAL A 79 -4.16 3.91 36.44
N ALA A 80 -5.40 4.36 36.23
CA ALA A 80 -6.40 4.52 37.29
C ALA A 80 -6.75 3.18 37.95
N GLY A 81 -6.88 2.09 37.17
CA GLY A 81 -7.07 0.74 37.69
C GLY A 81 -5.89 0.25 38.53
N CYS A 82 -4.65 0.42 38.03
CA CYS A 82 -3.43 0.09 38.78
C CYS A 82 -3.31 0.90 40.08
N ALA A 83 -3.58 2.21 40.04
CA ALA A 83 -3.56 3.08 41.22
C ALA A 83 -4.64 2.67 42.24
N SER A 84 -5.83 2.29 41.77
CA SER A 84 -6.91 1.78 42.62
C SER A 84 -6.50 0.49 43.34
N ILE A 85 -6.01 -0.51 42.60
CA ILE A 85 -5.51 -1.79 43.16
C ILE A 85 -4.40 -1.53 44.18
N TYR A 86 -3.42 -0.68 43.83
CA TYR A 86 -2.32 -0.31 44.70
C TYR A 86 -2.81 0.36 45.99
N SER A 87 -3.68 1.37 45.90
CA SER A 87 -4.20 2.10 47.06
C SER A 87 -4.95 1.20 48.06
N LEU A 88 -5.63 0.17 47.56
CA LEU A 88 -6.40 -0.78 48.36
C LEU A 88 -5.54 -1.88 48.99
N HIS A 89 -4.50 -2.37 48.29
CA HIS A 89 -3.74 -3.55 48.71
C HIS A 89 -2.33 -3.28 49.24
N ALA A 90 -1.72 -2.12 48.93
CA ALA A 90 -0.33 -1.81 49.31
C ALA A 90 -0.07 -1.78 50.83
N LYS A 91 -1.12 -1.66 51.65
CA LYS A 91 -1.03 -1.70 53.13
C LYS A 91 -1.22 -3.10 53.74
N ARG A 92 -1.60 -4.12 52.95
CA ARG A 92 -1.80 -5.49 53.42
C ARG A 92 -0.87 -6.48 52.74
N ASP A 93 -0.91 -6.57 51.40
CA ASP A 93 -0.22 -7.61 50.65
C ASP A 93 0.28 -7.12 49.28
N LEU A 94 1.58 -6.84 49.18
CA LEU A 94 2.24 -6.42 47.93
C LEU A 94 2.18 -7.51 46.85
N GLY A 95 2.30 -8.79 47.22
CA GLY A 95 2.22 -9.91 46.28
C GLY A 95 0.85 -10.00 45.58
N THR A 96 -0.22 -9.88 46.36
CA THR A 96 -1.60 -9.85 45.85
C THR A 96 -1.83 -8.64 44.94
N ALA A 97 -1.31 -7.47 45.30
CA ALA A 97 -1.39 -6.28 44.45
C ALA A 97 -0.69 -6.48 43.09
N LEU A 98 0.50 -7.09 43.08
CA LEU A 98 1.25 -7.37 41.85
C LEU A 98 0.51 -8.33 40.92
N ILE A 99 -0.03 -9.43 41.47
CA ILE A 99 -0.83 -10.41 40.71
C ILE A 99 -2.07 -9.75 40.09
N MET A 100 -2.77 -8.90 40.85
CA MET A 100 -3.95 -8.17 40.38
C MET A 100 -3.60 -7.15 39.27
N ILE A 101 -2.46 -6.46 39.36
CA ILE A 101 -1.98 -5.55 38.30
C ILE A 101 -1.63 -6.34 37.03
N CYS A 102 -0.94 -7.48 37.14
CA CYS A 102 -0.69 -8.37 36.00
C CYS A 102 -1.99 -8.90 35.38
N GLY A 103 -2.95 -9.32 36.20
CA GLY A 103 -4.28 -9.75 35.74
C GLY A 103 -5.04 -8.64 35.00
N LEU A 104 -5.00 -7.40 35.53
CA LEU A 104 -5.60 -6.23 34.88
C LEU A 104 -4.93 -5.92 33.52
N ALA A 105 -3.60 -6.02 33.43
CA ALA A 105 -2.88 -5.83 32.17
C ALA A 105 -3.23 -6.91 31.12
N ILE A 106 -3.37 -8.17 31.54
CA ILE A 106 -3.81 -9.28 30.66
C ILE A 106 -5.25 -9.05 30.20
N ALA A 107 -6.16 -8.69 31.12
CA ALA A 107 -7.55 -8.40 30.81
C ALA A 107 -7.70 -7.21 29.84
N TYR A 108 -6.88 -6.16 30.02
CA TYR A 108 -6.79 -5.01 29.11
C TYR A 108 -6.39 -5.44 27.69
N LEU A 109 -5.30 -6.21 27.55
CA LEU A 109 -4.85 -6.69 26.24
C LEU A 109 -5.86 -7.66 25.60
N ALA A 110 -6.57 -8.47 26.40
CA ALA A 110 -7.65 -9.33 25.93
C ALA A 110 -8.85 -8.51 25.40
N ALA A 111 -9.26 -7.45 26.12
CA ALA A 111 -10.31 -6.54 25.67
C ALA A 111 -9.96 -5.86 24.33
N VAL A 112 -8.71 -5.39 24.17
CA VAL A 112 -8.23 -4.84 22.88
C VAL A 112 -8.28 -5.90 21.77
N ARG A 113 -7.91 -7.16 22.05
CA ARG A 113 -8.01 -8.25 21.07
C ARG A 113 -9.46 -8.55 20.66
N LEU A 114 -10.42 -8.48 21.59
CA LEU A 114 -11.84 -8.66 21.28
C LEU A 114 -12.40 -7.51 20.43
N LEU A 115 -12.06 -6.26 20.75
CA LEU A 115 -12.46 -5.09 19.95
C LEU A 115 -11.86 -5.15 18.53
N THR A 116 -10.60 -5.55 18.39
CA THR A 116 -9.93 -5.64 17.09
C THR A 116 -10.31 -6.90 16.27
N ALA A 117 -11.04 -7.86 16.86
CA ALA A 117 -11.53 -9.03 16.14
C ALA A 117 -12.54 -8.70 15.03
N GLN A 118 -13.21 -7.54 15.09
CA GLN A 118 -14.11 -7.08 14.02
C GLN A 118 -13.38 -6.86 12.67
N TYR A 119 -12.10 -6.48 12.68
CA TYR A 119 -11.31 -6.38 11.44
C TYR A 119 -11.11 -7.74 10.74
N ILE A 120 -11.04 -8.83 11.50
CA ILE A 120 -10.86 -10.17 10.94
C ILE A 120 -12.10 -10.56 10.13
N ARG A 121 -13.30 -10.36 10.69
CA ARG A 121 -14.57 -10.64 10.01
C ARG A 121 -14.78 -9.81 8.74
N LEU A 122 -14.26 -8.59 8.71
CA LEU A 122 -14.27 -7.74 7.51
C LEU A 122 -13.30 -8.25 6.44
N ALA A 123 -12.13 -8.76 6.83
CA ALA A 123 -11.19 -9.41 5.90
C ALA A 123 -11.74 -10.74 5.36
N GLU A 124 -12.39 -11.55 6.20
CA GLU A 124 -13.08 -12.80 5.82
C GLU A 124 -14.24 -12.56 4.84
N GLY A 125 -14.89 -11.38 4.91
CA GLY A 125 -15.93 -10.96 3.98
C GLY A 125 -15.42 -10.63 2.56
N LEU A 126 -14.12 -10.33 2.39
CA LEU A 126 -13.52 -9.97 1.11
C LEU A 126 -13.15 -11.21 0.28
N LYS A 127 -14.17 -11.98 -0.12
CA LYS A 127 -14.02 -13.07 -1.09
C LYS A 127 -13.60 -12.52 -2.44
N TRP A 128 -12.30 -12.59 -2.75
CA TRP A 128 -11.67 -11.90 -3.89
C TRP A 128 -12.43 -12.04 -5.23
N LYS A 129 -12.89 -13.25 -5.58
CA LYS A 129 -13.69 -13.50 -6.80
C LYS A 129 -14.98 -12.67 -6.82
N GLN A 130 -15.77 -12.77 -5.75
CA GLN A 130 -17.03 -12.03 -5.61
C GLN A 130 -16.83 -10.52 -5.44
N TRP A 131 -15.62 -10.08 -5.09
CA TRP A 131 -15.30 -8.67 -4.91
C TRP A 131 -14.80 -8.02 -6.21
N ILE A 132 -14.04 -8.72 -7.06
CA ILE A 132 -13.61 -8.23 -8.39
C ILE A 132 -14.74 -8.30 -9.41
N THR A 133 -15.49 -9.40 -9.44
CA THR A 133 -16.63 -9.56 -10.35
C THR A 133 -17.78 -8.68 -9.86
N ARG A 134 -18.19 -7.70 -10.67
CA ARG A 134 -19.37 -6.88 -10.42
C ARG A 134 -20.63 -7.76 -10.42
N PRO A 135 -21.69 -7.45 -9.63
CA PRO A 135 -22.98 -8.13 -9.77
C PRO A 135 -23.57 -8.03 -11.19
N ASP A 136 -23.12 -7.04 -11.98
CA ASP A 136 -23.46 -6.83 -13.39
C ASP A 136 -22.52 -7.56 -14.38
N GLY A 137 -21.72 -8.54 -13.91
CA GLY A 137 -20.89 -9.42 -14.73
C GLY A 137 -19.53 -8.88 -15.23
N ASN A 138 -19.31 -7.56 -15.19
CA ASN A 138 -18.03 -6.96 -15.60
C ASN A 138 -16.92 -7.16 -14.53
N GLU A 139 -15.69 -7.47 -14.96
CA GLU A 139 -14.50 -7.51 -14.09
C GLU A 139 -13.93 -6.10 -13.82
N ASP A 140 -13.51 -5.84 -12.58
CA ASP A 140 -12.71 -4.65 -12.26
C ASP A 140 -11.26 -4.81 -12.76
N TYR A 141 -10.66 -3.75 -13.29
CA TYR A 141 -9.28 -3.76 -13.79
C TYR A 141 -8.28 -3.81 -12.64
N VAL A 142 -7.39 -4.81 -12.63
CA VAL A 142 -6.28 -4.89 -11.68
C VAL A 142 -5.02 -4.34 -12.32
N LEU A 143 -4.51 -3.23 -11.78
CA LEU A 143 -3.22 -2.67 -12.11
C LEU A 143 -2.16 -3.20 -11.13
N ALA A 144 -0.94 -3.41 -11.62
CA ALA A 144 0.19 -3.79 -10.79
C ALA A 144 1.46 -3.02 -11.13
N ALA A 145 2.31 -2.84 -10.12
CA ALA A 145 3.70 -2.45 -10.30
C ALA A 145 4.60 -3.64 -9.93
N ARG A 146 5.46 -4.05 -10.85
CA ARG A 146 6.42 -5.15 -10.69
C ARG A 146 7.83 -4.57 -10.56
N PHE A 147 8.65 -5.18 -9.71
CA PHE A 147 10.07 -4.83 -9.58
C PHE A 147 10.88 -6.11 -9.73
N GLY A 148 11.50 -6.29 -10.90
CA GLY A 148 12.04 -7.59 -11.30
C GLY A 148 10.91 -8.62 -11.41
N ASP A 149 10.96 -9.67 -10.60
CA ASP A 149 9.96 -10.75 -10.61
C ASP A 149 8.79 -10.54 -9.61
N GLU A 150 8.91 -9.57 -8.68
CA GLU A 150 7.91 -9.41 -7.61
C GLU A 150 6.87 -8.31 -7.88
N ILE A 151 5.59 -8.60 -7.67
CA ILE A 151 4.54 -7.57 -7.58
C ILE A 151 4.71 -6.78 -6.27
N ILE A 152 5.08 -5.51 -6.38
CA ILE A 152 5.35 -4.61 -5.24
C ILE A 152 4.19 -3.65 -4.93
N ALA A 153 3.30 -3.39 -5.88
CA ALA A 153 2.12 -2.57 -5.68
C ALA A 153 0.97 -3.06 -6.55
N THR A 154 -0.26 -2.76 -6.14
CA THR A 154 -1.45 -3.04 -6.94
C THR A 154 -2.56 -2.03 -6.66
N LEU A 155 -3.42 -1.82 -7.65
CA LEU A 155 -4.57 -0.94 -7.60
C LEU A 155 -5.72 -1.58 -8.38
N VAL A 156 -6.89 -1.72 -7.74
CA VAL A 156 -8.12 -2.24 -8.37
C VAL A 156 -9.01 -1.07 -8.78
N LEU A 157 -9.21 -0.91 -10.08
CA LEU A 157 -9.90 0.18 -10.74
C LEU A 157 -11.19 -0.33 -11.39
N ARG A 158 -12.33 0.16 -10.90
CA ARG A 158 -13.62 -0.03 -11.54
C ARG A 158 -13.86 1.10 -12.54
N ILE A 159 -14.10 0.76 -13.80
CA ILE A 159 -14.48 1.76 -14.82
C ILE A 159 -16.00 1.75 -14.98
N VAL A 160 -16.62 2.93 -14.88
CA VAL A 160 -18.04 3.15 -15.08
C VAL A 160 -18.18 4.07 -16.30
N ALA A 161 -18.52 3.50 -17.45
CA ALA A 161 -18.87 4.28 -18.63
C ALA A 161 -20.22 4.98 -18.40
N SER A 162 -20.36 6.22 -18.89
CA SER A 162 -21.57 7.04 -18.67
C SER A 162 -22.82 6.55 -19.42
N ASP A 163 -22.68 5.59 -20.35
CA ASP A 163 -23.76 5.12 -21.24
C ASP A 163 -24.44 3.81 -20.77
N ALA A 164 -24.18 3.35 -19.55
CA ALA A 164 -24.91 2.20 -18.98
C ALA A 164 -26.24 2.66 -18.34
N PRO A 165 -27.42 2.18 -18.82
CA PRO A 165 -28.70 2.56 -18.25
C PRO A 165 -28.90 1.90 -16.89
N ALA A 166 -28.65 2.65 -15.81
CA ALA A 166 -28.87 2.18 -14.45
C ALA A 166 -30.38 1.99 -14.18
N ALA A 167 -30.84 0.74 -14.28
CA ALA A 167 -32.15 0.35 -13.82
C ALA A 167 -32.32 0.66 -12.32
N SER A 168 -33.41 1.34 -11.98
CA SER A 168 -33.92 1.55 -10.61
C SER A 168 -32.93 2.00 -9.52
N SER A 169 -32.81 3.31 -9.33
CA SER A 169 -33.07 3.84 -7.98
C SER A 169 -33.83 5.16 -8.07
N ARG A 170 -34.98 5.24 -7.39
CA ARG A 170 -35.88 6.39 -7.40
C ARG A 170 -35.67 7.19 -6.13
N SER A 171 -34.78 8.18 -6.16
CA SER A 171 -34.75 9.22 -5.12
C SER A 171 -34.32 10.58 -5.67
N THR A 172 -34.97 11.62 -5.17
CA THR A 172 -34.92 12.99 -5.68
C THR A 172 -33.99 13.88 -4.86
N LYS A 173 -32.99 14.50 -5.50
CA LYS A 173 -32.80 15.96 -5.45
C LYS A 173 -31.73 16.45 -6.44
N LYS A 174 -32.06 17.51 -7.19
CA LYS A 174 -31.14 18.24 -8.06
C LYS A 174 -30.35 19.27 -7.25
N THR A 175 -29.04 19.28 -7.39
CA THR A 175 -28.20 20.49 -7.24
C THR A 175 -27.29 20.59 -8.46
N ARG A 176 -27.26 21.75 -9.12
CA ARG A 176 -26.59 21.97 -10.41
C ARG A 176 -25.12 22.39 -10.21
N SER A 177 -24.18 21.73 -10.89
CA SER A 177 -22.89 22.33 -11.26
C SER A 177 -22.17 21.51 -12.35
N SER A 178 -21.55 22.23 -13.31
CA SER A 178 -20.67 21.78 -14.40
C SER A 178 -21.19 20.71 -15.39
N SER A 179 -21.62 21.22 -16.54
CA SER A 179 -21.78 20.55 -17.84
C SER A 179 -20.48 19.98 -18.41
N SER A 180 -20.45 18.66 -18.69
CA SER A 180 -19.74 18.00 -19.82
C SER A 180 -19.67 16.47 -19.63
N ALA A 181 -20.79 15.82 -19.30
CA ALA A 181 -20.85 14.38 -19.00
C ALA A 181 -20.70 13.48 -20.26
N LYS A 182 -19.59 13.61 -20.97
CA LYS A 182 -19.16 12.78 -22.11
C LYS A 182 -17.81 12.11 -21.84
N GLY A 183 -17.51 11.91 -20.56
CA GLY A 183 -16.46 11.04 -20.05
C GLY A 183 -17.05 10.08 -19.02
N GLY A 184 -16.53 8.85 -18.96
CA GLY A 184 -16.83 7.91 -17.87
C GLY A 184 -16.12 8.28 -16.56
N SER A 185 -16.32 7.48 -15.52
CA SER A 185 -15.64 7.64 -14.23
C SER A 185 -14.86 6.40 -13.81
N GLY A 186 -13.65 6.60 -13.29
CA GLY A 186 -12.83 5.57 -12.65
C GLY A 186 -13.00 5.60 -11.13
N ILE A 187 -13.38 4.48 -10.55
CA ILE A 187 -13.57 4.31 -9.10
C ILE A 187 -12.47 3.36 -8.59
N ILE A 188 -11.56 3.89 -7.76
CA ILE A 188 -10.47 3.12 -7.17
C ILE A 188 -11.00 2.39 -5.93
N ARG A 189 -11.08 1.06 -6.01
CA ARG A 189 -11.68 0.20 -4.98
C ARG A 189 -10.67 -0.41 -4.02
N ALA A 190 -9.43 -0.57 -4.46
CA ALA A 190 -8.31 -0.89 -3.59
C ALA A 190 -7.04 -0.29 -4.16
N TRP A 191 -6.09 0.03 -3.29
CA TRP A 191 -4.70 0.26 -3.67
C TRP A 191 -3.81 -0.15 -2.50
N THR A 192 -2.63 -0.67 -2.80
CA THR A 192 -1.62 -0.98 -1.80
C THR A 192 -0.22 -1.01 -2.41
N THR A 193 0.77 -0.81 -1.54
CA THR A 193 2.20 -0.99 -1.80
C THR A 193 2.76 -1.89 -0.71
N ARG A 194 3.65 -2.82 -1.07
CA ARG A 194 4.44 -3.65 -0.14
C ARG A 194 5.14 -2.74 0.86
N TYR A 195 5.19 -3.14 2.13
CA TYR A 195 5.74 -2.31 3.22
C TYR A 195 7.15 -1.77 2.93
N LYS A 196 8.05 -2.62 2.41
CA LYS A 196 9.44 -2.29 2.01
C LYS A 196 9.56 -1.19 0.94
N TYR A 197 8.48 -0.91 0.20
CA TYR A 197 8.43 0.03 -0.92
C TYR A 197 7.54 1.26 -0.62
N ARG A 198 6.96 1.35 0.58
CA ARG A 198 6.23 2.55 1.03
C ARG A 198 7.18 3.74 1.19
N GLY A 199 6.68 4.94 0.90
CA GLY A 199 7.46 6.18 0.95
C GLY A 199 8.31 6.48 -0.30
N LYS A 200 8.47 5.53 -1.23
CA LYS A 200 9.27 5.69 -2.47
C LYS A 200 8.50 6.26 -3.67
N GLY A 201 7.41 6.99 -3.47
CA GLY A 201 6.61 7.58 -4.57
C GLY A 201 5.66 6.61 -5.32
N ILE A 202 5.99 5.31 -5.41
CA ILE A 202 5.27 4.26 -6.19
C ILE A 202 3.73 4.28 -6.04
N GLY A 203 3.21 4.62 -4.86
CA GLY A 203 1.76 4.74 -4.65
C GLY A 203 1.13 5.88 -5.46
N GLY A 204 1.83 7.01 -5.63
CA GLY A 204 1.42 8.11 -6.50
C GLY A 204 1.51 7.75 -7.98
N ASP A 205 2.55 7.04 -8.39
CA ASP A 205 2.69 6.53 -9.76
C ASP A 205 1.57 5.55 -10.12
N MET A 206 1.15 4.69 -9.18
CA MET A 206 -0.02 3.82 -9.37
C MET A 206 -1.32 4.61 -9.53
N LEU A 207 -1.53 5.68 -8.78
CA LEU A 207 -2.69 6.56 -8.94
C LEU A 207 -2.66 7.28 -10.31
N ARG A 208 -1.48 7.72 -10.76
CA ARG A 208 -1.27 8.30 -12.08
C ARG A 208 -1.55 7.31 -13.20
N LEU A 209 -1.10 6.06 -13.07
CA LEU A 209 -1.45 4.98 -14.00
C LEU A 209 -2.96 4.76 -14.06
N ALA A 210 -3.65 4.72 -12.91
CA ALA A 210 -5.11 4.59 -12.89
C ALA A 210 -5.83 5.74 -13.60
N VAL A 211 -5.34 6.98 -13.49
CA VAL A 211 -5.85 8.12 -14.27
C VAL A 211 -5.62 7.92 -15.77
N LEU A 212 -4.42 7.52 -16.19
CA LEU A 212 -4.10 7.24 -17.60
C LEU A 212 -4.96 6.10 -18.18
N THR A 213 -5.09 4.98 -17.46
CA THR A 213 -5.95 3.84 -17.86
C THR A 213 -7.42 4.26 -17.94
N THR A 214 -7.92 5.06 -16.99
CA THR A 214 -9.29 5.57 -17.04
C THR A 214 -9.50 6.46 -18.27
N ARG A 215 -8.59 7.41 -18.53
CA ARG A 215 -8.69 8.33 -19.69
C ARG A 215 -8.59 7.61 -21.03
N SER A 216 -7.70 6.61 -21.13
CA SER A 216 -7.55 5.75 -22.31
C SER A 216 -8.83 4.98 -22.65
N LYS A 217 -9.66 4.62 -21.65
CA LYS A 217 -10.89 3.85 -21.83
C LYS A 217 -12.18 4.70 -21.87
N CYS A 218 -12.20 5.86 -21.23
CA CYS A 218 -13.40 6.65 -20.99
C CYS A 218 -13.34 8.10 -21.49
N GLY A 219 -12.29 8.46 -22.24
CA GLY A 219 -12.08 9.81 -22.75
C GLY A 219 -11.27 10.70 -21.79
N GLN A 220 -10.72 11.78 -22.33
CA GLN A 220 -9.76 12.63 -21.61
C GLN A 220 -10.37 13.35 -20.40
N ASP A 221 -11.68 13.64 -20.44
CA ASP A 221 -12.46 14.25 -19.34
C ASP A 221 -12.87 13.27 -18.23
N ALA A 222 -12.43 12.01 -18.29
CA ALA A 222 -12.84 10.99 -17.33
C ALA A 222 -12.34 11.31 -15.90
N ARG A 223 -13.26 11.31 -14.94
CA ARG A 223 -12.98 11.62 -13.52
C ARG A 223 -12.55 10.38 -12.76
N VAL A 224 -11.54 10.50 -11.91
CA VAL A 224 -11.09 9.41 -11.02
C VAL A 224 -11.34 9.78 -9.56
N SER A 225 -11.88 8.85 -8.79
CA SER A 225 -12.21 9.01 -7.36
C SER A 225 -12.01 7.69 -6.61
N PHE A 226 -11.83 7.75 -5.29
CA PHE A 226 -11.83 6.54 -4.46
C PHE A 226 -13.27 6.08 -4.17
N ASP A 227 -13.47 4.77 -4.11
CA ASP A 227 -14.74 4.16 -3.64
C ASP A 227 -14.96 4.54 -2.17
N PRO A 228 -16.12 5.06 -1.75
CA PRO A 228 -16.44 5.24 -0.34
C PRO A 228 -16.34 3.95 0.48
N ALA A 229 -16.54 2.79 -0.16
CA ALA A 229 -16.39 1.46 0.41
C ALA A 229 -15.13 0.73 -0.10
N HIS A 230 -14.05 1.47 -0.40
CA HIS A 230 -12.78 0.86 -0.81
C HIS A 230 -12.19 -0.06 0.27
N ALA A 231 -11.35 -1.02 -0.10
CA ALA A 231 -10.84 -2.07 0.79
C ALA A 231 -10.08 -1.55 2.04
N ASN A 232 -9.50 -0.35 1.97
CA ASN A 232 -8.83 0.33 3.08
C ASN A 232 -9.73 1.29 3.90
N SER A 233 -11.01 1.47 3.52
CA SER A 233 -11.95 2.40 4.17
C SER A 233 -12.58 1.84 5.45
N ALA A 234 -12.48 0.53 5.65
CA ALA A 234 -13.17 -0.20 6.70
C ALA A 234 -12.76 0.28 8.11
N ARG A 235 -13.66 1.03 8.76
CA ARG A 235 -13.50 1.65 10.08
C ARG A 235 -14.48 1.07 11.10
N PRO A 236 -14.28 -0.18 11.58
CA PRO A 236 -15.12 -0.76 12.62
C PRO A 236 -14.89 -0.13 14.01
N LEU A 237 -13.75 0.54 14.23
CA LEU A 237 -13.45 1.21 15.49
C LEU A 237 -14.09 2.61 15.58
N PRO A 238 -14.42 3.09 16.80
CA PRO A 238 -14.82 4.47 17.04
C PRO A 238 -13.82 5.49 16.50
N GLU A 239 -14.32 6.65 16.05
CA GLU A 239 -13.53 7.70 15.36
C GLU A 239 -12.28 8.18 16.13
N LEU A 240 -12.33 8.13 17.45
CA LEU A 240 -11.21 8.45 18.36
C LEU A 240 -9.92 7.70 17.97
N PHE A 241 -10.05 6.41 17.60
CA PHE A 241 -8.93 5.55 17.19
C PHE A 241 -8.59 5.68 15.71
N ASN A 242 -9.47 6.27 14.89
CA ASN A 242 -9.33 6.33 13.43
C ASN A 242 -8.42 7.46 12.94
N ARG A 243 -7.93 8.35 13.83
CA ARG A 243 -7.07 9.51 13.48
C ARG A 243 -5.87 9.16 12.59
N SER A 244 -5.25 7.99 12.80
CA SER A 244 -4.11 7.53 12.00
C SER A 244 -4.51 7.04 10.59
N PHE A 245 -5.73 6.53 10.44
CA PHE A 245 -6.31 6.10 9.16
C PHE A 245 -6.82 7.31 8.36
N ILE A 246 -7.49 8.26 9.01
CA ILE A 246 -7.93 9.54 8.40
C ILE A 246 -6.74 10.26 7.79
N LYS A 247 -5.66 10.50 8.56
CA LYS A 247 -4.42 11.11 8.04
C LYS A 247 -3.76 10.38 6.87
N ARG A 248 -4.01 9.08 6.68
CA ARG A 248 -3.52 8.32 5.51
C ARG A 248 -4.45 8.47 4.31
N GLU A 249 -5.75 8.50 4.54
CA GLU A 249 -6.77 8.77 3.51
C GLU A 249 -6.63 10.20 2.97
N ASP A 250 -6.47 11.21 3.84
CA ASP A 250 -6.20 12.60 3.44
C ASP A 250 -4.97 12.71 2.53
N ARG A 251 -3.89 11.99 2.87
CA ARG A 251 -2.66 11.92 2.07
C ARG A 251 -2.89 11.21 0.74
N ALA A 252 -3.71 10.16 0.69
CA ALA A 252 -4.06 9.46 -0.54
C ALA A 252 -4.93 10.33 -1.45
N LEU A 253 -5.90 11.06 -0.90
CA LEU A 253 -6.73 12.04 -1.60
C LEU A 253 -5.89 13.18 -2.18
N LEU A 254 -4.99 13.76 -1.39
CA LEU A 254 -4.05 14.78 -1.85
C LEU A 254 -3.14 14.26 -2.96
N THR A 255 -2.65 13.02 -2.84
CA THR A 255 -1.78 12.40 -3.85
C THR A 255 -2.55 12.10 -5.14
N LEU A 256 -3.82 11.67 -5.07
CA LEU A 256 -4.68 11.49 -6.24
C LEU A 256 -4.96 12.84 -6.93
N GLY A 257 -5.25 13.90 -6.17
CA GLY A 257 -5.42 15.25 -6.71
C GLY A 257 -4.16 15.74 -7.45
N ASN A 258 -2.98 15.53 -6.85
CA ASN A 258 -1.70 15.84 -7.48
C ASN A 258 -1.43 15.00 -8.74
N ALA A 259 -1.81 13.72 -8.75
CA ALA A 259 -1.67 12.83 -9.91
C ALA A 259 -2.59 13.22 -11.07
N ILE A 260 -3.85 13.60 -10.78
CA ILE A 260 -4.78 14.14 -11.79
C ILE A 260 -4.21 15.44 -12.38
N ALA A 261 -3.80 16.38 -11.53
CA ALA A 261 -3.21 17.65 -11.98
C ALA A 261 -1.90 17.47 -12.77
N ALA A 262 -1.12 16.42 -12.51
CA ALA A 262 0.05 16.06 -13.32
C ALA A 262 -0.37 15.56 -14.71
N CYS A 263 -1.32 14.62 -14.78
CA CYS A 263 -1.88 14.16 -16.05
C CYS A 263 -2.50 15.30 -16.88
N ASP A 264 -3.10 16.31 -16.23
CA ASP A 264 -3.67 17.49 -16.89
C ASP A 264 -2.63 18.44 -17.49
N ARG A 265 -1.43 18.52 -16.90
CA ARG A 265 -0.29 19.26 -17.47
C ARG A 265 0.40 18.54 -18.63
N GLY A 266 -0.01 17.30 -18.95
CA GLY A 266 0.68 16.45 -19.91
C GLY A 266 1.89 15.71 -19.32
N ASP A 267 2.10 15.78 -18.00
CA ASP A 267 3.09 14.95 -17.31
C ASP A 267 2.59 13.47 -17.33
N SER A 268 2.85 12.74 -18.42
CA SER A 268 2.51 11.30 -18.57
C SER A 268 3.73 10.37 -18.49
N SER A 269 4.95 10.91 -18.54
CA SER A 269 6.20 10.15 -18.42
C SER A 269 6.38 9.56 -17.01
N PHE A 270 6.29 8.24 -16.90
CA PHE A 270 7.02 7.51 -15.86
C PHE A 270 8.50 7.64 -16.24
N GLN A 271 9.34 8.24 -15.38
CA GLN A 271 10.78 8.27 -15.65
C GLN A 271 11.35 6.88 -15.39
N THR A 272 11.47 6.11 -16.47
CA THR A 272 12.43 5.00 -16.56
C THR A 272 13.83 5.62 -16.45
N LYS A 273 14.53 5.32 -15.36
CA LYS A 273 15.91 5.73 -15.12
C LYS A 273 16.65 4.61 -14.40
#